data_AF-L1IBW7-F1
#
_entry.id   AF-L1IBW7-F1
#
_cell.length_a   1.000
_cell.length_b   1.000
_cell.length_c   1.000
_cell.angle_alpha   90.00
_cell.angle_beta   90.00
_cell.angle_gamma   90.00
#
_symmetry.space_group_name_H-M   'P 1'
#
loop_
_entity.id
_entity.type
_entity.pdbx_description
1 polymer ?
#
loop_
_entity_poly.entity_id
_entity_poly.type
_entity_poly.pdbx_seq_one_letter_code
_entity_poly.pdbx_strand_id
1 'polypeptide(L)'
;MQTGPTFFFISFIVIAPYTLLPVVIAVLLQNFTRAAKQERLQEQPKEQQAIASMRSSLDPLHREFALSYNHEDLVSKVQRVFNRLDEEGSNLLNYNKIYEGLRKLEFSPRIKLSIEEFQRMTRAGKLLDEEGQMDRGQFERMMIGEFSCYCEAALVNKIRVLLSEDSSFGFLLVTQRMLLADQAAKERREEEEAVDEEEKEMVMLKKRQILSETTFSLRMVLRDLKALRRGAATLSKKLADMEGQALFPKTPGDGRGGGRGRTRTRRLASGGGRGEGFANT
;
A
#
# COMPACT_ATOMS: atom_id res chain seq x y z
N MET A 1 -13.83 -77.79 66.18
CA MET A 1 -14.01 -76.38 65.78
C MET A 1 -13.20 -76.13 64.52
N GLN A 2 -13.85 -75.87 63.38
CA GLN A 2 -13.18 -75.62 62.10
C GLN A 2 -12.85 -74.12 61.97
N THR A 3 -11.87 -73.64 62.73
CA THR A 3 -11.42 -72.24 62.70
C THR A 3 -10.54 -71.91 61.49
N GLY A 4 -9.91 -72.94 60.89
CA GLY A 4 -9.02 -72.80 59.73
C GLY A 4 -9.67 -72.16 58.50
N PRO A 5 -10.81 -72.69 58.00
CA PRO A 5 -11.47 -72.15 56.81
C PRO A 5 -11.88 -70.68 56.97
N THR A 6 -12.42 -70.30 58.13
CA THR A 6 -12.88 -68.92 58.38
C THR A 6 -11.75 -67.89 58.28
N PHE A 7 -10.57 -68.21 58.83
CA PHE A 7 -9.42 -67.31 58.77
C PHE A 7 -8.87 -67.20 57.34
N PHE A 8 -8.86 -68.31 56.59
CA PHE A 8 -8.49 -68.32 55.18
C PHE A 8 -9.41 -67.40 54.36
N PHE A 9 -10.73 -67.48 54.54
CA PHE A 9 -11.65 -66.62 53.80
C PHE A 9 -11.52 -65.15 54.18
N ILE A 10 -11.37 -64.81 55.46
CA ILE A 10 -11.22 -63.41 55.88
C ILE A 10 -9.93 -62.81 55.32
N SER A 11 -8.81 -63.52 55.45
CA SER A 11 -7.52 -63.07 54.90
C SER A 11 -7.57 -62.94 53.37
N PHE A 12 -8.17 -63.90 52.67
CA PHE A 12 -8.37 -63.82 51.23
C PHE A 12 -9.25 -62.63 50.81
N ILE A 13 -10.37 -62.40 51.51
CA ILE A 13 -11.30 -61.29 51.24
C ILE A 13 -10.66 -59.93 51.49
N VAL A 14 -9.69 -59.82 52.41
CA VAL A 14 -8.98 -58.55 52.66
C VAL A 14 -7.82 -58.36 51.68
N ILE A 15 -7.00 -59.39 51.49
CA ILE A 15 -5.77 -59.29 50.69
C ILE A 15 -6.09 -59.19 49.19
N ALA A 16 -7.08 -59.94 48.69
CA ALA A 16 -7.37 -59.96 47.25
C ALA A 16 -7.85 -58.59 46.73
N PRO A 17 -8.83 -57.89 47.32
CA PRO A 17 -9.19 -56.54 46.89
C PRO A 17 -8.08 -55.52 47.13
N TYR A 18 -7.34 -55.63 48.23
CA TYR A 18 -6.25 -54.70 48.54
C TYR A 18 -5.12 -54.74 47.49
N THR A 19 -4.83 -55.93 46.94
CA THR A 19 -3.79 -56.12 45.92
C THR A 19 -4.32 -55.95 44.49
N LEU A 20 -5.52 -56.45 44.19
CA LEU A 20 -6.07 -56.43 42.83
C LEU A 20 -6.66 -55.07 42.44
N LEU A 21 -7.30 -54.36 43.37
CA LEU A 21 -7.99 -53.10 43.05
C LEU A 21 -7.02 -52.00 42.56
N PRO A 22 -5.85 -51.76 43.19
CA PRO A 22 -4.87 -50.80 42.67
C PRO A 22 -4.34 -51.15 41.28
N VAL A 23 -4.11 -52.45 41.01
CA VAL A 23 -3.64 -52.93 39.69
C VAL A 23 -4.69 -52.64 38.62
N VAL A 24 -5.96 -52.93 38.90
CA VAL A 24 -7.07 -52.65 37.97
C VAL A 24 -7.21 -51.15 37.73
N ILE A 25 -7.16 -50.31 38.78
CA ILE A 25 -7.22 -48.85 38.64
C ILE A 25 -6.08 -48.34 37.76
N ALA A 26 -4.85 -48.82 37.97
CA ALA A 26 -3.70 -48.39 37.17
C ALA A 26 -3.90 -48.72 35.68
N VAL A 27 -4.39 -49.92 35.36
CA VAL A 27 -4.66 -50.33 33.97
C VAL A 27 -5.80 -49.50 33.36
N LEU A 28 -6.88 -49.25 34.12
CA LEU A 28 -8.00 -48.42 33.64
C LEU A 28 -7.56 -46.98 33.38
N LEU A 29 -6.79 -46.37 34.29
CA LEU A 29 -6.25 -45.02 34.10
C LEU A 29 -5.30 -44.94 32.90
N GLN A 30 -4.46 -45.96 32.71
CA GLN A 30 -3.56 -46.01 31.57
C GLN A 30 -4.34 -46.12 30.25
N ASN A 31 -5.36 -46.97 30.19
CA ASN A 31 -6.22 -47.12 29.02
C ASN A 31 -7.03 -45.85 28.74
N PHE A 32 -7.59 -45.23 29.78
CA PHE A 32 -8.30 -43.95 29.65
C PHE A 32 -7.38 -42.84 29.14
N THR A 33 -6.15 -42.74 29.67
CA THR A 33 -5.16 -41.77 29.20
C THR A 33 -4.76 -42.02 27.75
N ARG A 34 -4.62 -43.30 27.34
CA ARG A 34 -4.35 -43.67 25.94
C ARG A 34 -5.52 -43.32 25.02
N ALA A 35 -6.75 -43.66 25.41
CA ALA A 35 -7.96 -43.37 24.66
C ALA A 35 -8.14 -41.85 24.49
N ALA A 36 -8.01 -41.08 25.57
CA ALA A 36 -8.11 -39.62 25.54
C ALA A 36 -7.01 -38.98 24.65
N LYS A 37 -5.78 -39.50 24.65
CA LYS A 37 -4.72 -39.05 23.74
C LYS A 37 -5.04 -39.41 22.28
N GLN A 38 -5.56 -40.60 22.04
CA GLN A 38 -5.91 -41.07 20.69
C GLN A 38 -7.08 -40.28 20.12
N GLU A 39 -8.09 -39.94 20.92
CA GLU A 39 -9.22 -39.12 20.53
C GLU A 39 -8.76 -37.72 20.10
N ARG A 40 -7.91 -37.06 20.91
CA ARG A 40 -7.29 -35.78 20.54
C ARG A 40 -6.48 -35.85 19.23
N LEU A 41 -5.75 -36.96 19.01
CA LEU A 41 -5.01 -37.19 17.77
C LEU A 41 -5.91 -37.49 16.57
N GLN A 42 -7.13 -37.99 16.76
CA GLN A 42 -8.11 -38.23 15.69
C GLN A 42 -8.95 -37.00 15.35
N GLU A 43 -9.14 -36.06 16.26
CA GLU A 43 -9.80 -34.79 15.97
C GLU A 43 -8.88 -33.80 15.22
N GLN A 44 -7.59 -33.80 15.56
CA GLN A 44 -6.58 -32.99 14.87
C GLN A 44 -6.54 -33.13 13.33
N PRO A 45 -6.61 -34.32 12.70
CA PRO A 45 -6.50 -34.44 11.24
C PRO A 45 -7.67 -33.83 10.48
N LYS A 46 -8.88 -33.80 11.04
CA LYS A 46 -10.04 -33.15 10.38
C LYS A 46 -9.89 -31.64 10.39
N GLU A 47 -9.43 -31.10 11.51
CA GLU A 47 -9.15 -29.68 11.65
C GLU A 47 -7.93 -29.26 10.80
N GLN A 48 -6.88 -30.08 10.79
CA GLN A 48 -5.71 -29.88 9.94
C GLN A 48 -6.03 -30.02 8.45
N GLN A 49 -7.02 -30.82 8.04
CA GLN A 49 -7.50 -30.88 6.66
C GLN A 49 -8.22 -29.60 6.25
N ALA A 50 -9.06 -29.04 7.12
CA ALA A 50 -9.68 -27.73 6.86
C ALA A 50 -8.61 -26.64 6.76
N ILE A 51 -7.59 -26.67 7.62
CA ILE A 51 -6.45 -25.74 7.56
C ILE A 51 -5.60 -26.00 6.32
N ALA A 52 -5.46 -27.25 5.87
CA ALA A 52 -4.73 -27.61 4.67
C ALA A 52 -5.39 -27.02 3.40
N SER A 53 -6.71 -26.86 3.40
CA SER A 53 -7.42 -26.18 2.29
C SER A 53 -7.12 -24.68 2.18
N MET A 54 -6.62 -24.06 3.27
CA MET A 54 -6.20 -22.65 3.29
C MET A 54 -4.71 -22.46 2.99
N ARG A 55 -3.93 -23.53 2.82
CA ARG A 55 -2.50 -23.43 2.53
C ARG A 55 -2.29 -22.90 1.11
N SER A 56 -1.47 -21.86 0.99
CA SER A 56 -1.01 -21.40 -0.31
C SER A 56 0.05 -22.37 -0.84
N SER A 57 0.13 -22.53 -2.16
CA SER A 57 1.23 -23.31 -2.75
C SER A 57 2.60 -22.70 -2.46
N LEU A 58 2.65 -21.41 -2.09
CA LEU A 58 3.86 -20.66 -1.75
C LEU A 58 4.28 -20.78 -0.28
N ASP A 59 3.56 -21.53 0.55
CA ASP A 59 3.91 -21.75 1.96
C ASP A 59 5.39 -22.11 2.21
N PRO A 60 6.05 -22.99 1.41
CA PRO A 60 7.47 -23.29 1.61
C PRO A 60 8.37 -22.05 1.44
N LEU A 61 8.06 -21.21 0.45
CA LEU A 61 8.78 -19.97 0.20
C LEU A 61 8.52 -18.94 1.30
N HIS A 62 7.27 -18.83 1.77
CA HIS A 62 6.91 -17.94 2.86
C HIS A 62 7.57 -18.32 4.19
N ARG A 63 7.86 -19.60 4.43
CA ARG A 63 8.66 -20.02 5.60
C ARG A 63 10.07 -19.45 5.57
N GLU A 64 10.71 -19.40 4.41
CA GLU A 64 12.03 -18.76 4.27
C GLU A 64 11.97 -17.24 4.50
N PHE A 65 10.87 -16.62 4.09
CA PHE A 65 10.61 -15.20 4.36
C PHE A 65 10.35 -14.92 5.85
N ALA A 66 9.69 -15.84 6.56
CA ALA A 66 9.46 -15.73 8.00
C ALA A 66 10.75 -15.73 8.84
N LEU A 67 11.88 -16.16 8.25
CA LEU A 67 13.20 -16.06 8.87
C LEU A 67 13.85 -14.67 8.67
N SER A 68 13.13 -13.67 8.17
CA SER A 68 13.65 -12.30 8.04
C SER A 68 13.60 -11.57 9.39
N TYR A 69 14.60 -10.74 9.65
CA TYR A 69 14.69 -9.98 10.90
C TYR A 69 13.95 -8.64 10.86
N ASN A 70 13.93 -8.02 9.68
CA ASN A 70 13.31 -6.72 9.44
C ASN A 70 12.74 -6.66 8.02
N HIS A 71 12.04 -5.56 7.71
CA HIS A 71 11.41 -5.36 6.42
C HIS A 71 12.42 -5.30 5.26
N GLU A 72 13.58 -4.68 5.46
CA GLU A 72 14.63 -4.55 4.44
C GLU A 72 15.22 -5.92 4.03
N ASP A 73 15.42 -6.83 4.98
CA ASP A 73 15.87 -8.20 4.71
C ASP A 73 14.80 -9.00 3.96
N LEU A 74 13.53 -8.82 4.34
CA LEU A 74 12.41 -9.43 3.60
C LEU A 74 12.40 -8.97 2.14
N VAL A 75 12.46 -7.65 1.89
CA VAL A 75 12.54 -7.07 0.55
C VAL A 75 13.75 -7.63 -0.21
N SER A 76 14.92 -7.68 0.44
CA SER A 76 16.14 -8.23 -0.15
C SER A 76 16.01 -9.73 -0.48
N LYS A 77 15.29 -10.53 0.32
CA LYS A 77 14.98 -11.94 0.02
C LYS A 77 14.04 -12.05 -1.18
N VAL A 78 12.98 -11.25 -1.23
CA VAL A 78 12.03 -11.22 -2.35
C VAL A 78 12.73 -10.84 -3.66
N GLN A 79 13.60 -9.84 -3.62
CA GLN A 79 14.39 -9.44 -4.79
C GLN A 79 15.39 -10.51 -5.24
N ARG A 80 16.00 -11.26 -4.30
CA ARG A 80 16.83 -12.43 -4.63
C ARG A 80 16.03 -13.51 -5.34
N VAL A 81 14.78 -13.74 -4.92
CA VAL A 81 13.87 -14.68 -5.60
C VAL A 81 13.56 -14.16 -7.00
N PHE A 82 13.19 -12.89 -7.16
CA PHE A 82 12.93 -12.28 -8.47
C PHE A 82 14.10 -12.50 -9.44
N ASN A 83 15.33 -12.18 -9.01
CA ASN A 83 16.53 -12.33 -9.84
C ASN A 83 16.82 -13.80 -10.22
N ARG A 84 16.38 -14.76 -9.41
CA ARG A 84 16.49 -16.20 -9.75
C ARG A 84 15.39 -16.66 -10.72
N LEU A 85 14.22 -16.01 -10.69
CA LEU A 85 13.13 -16.30 -11.63
C LEU A 85 13.40 -15.68 -13.01
N ASP A 86 14.01 -14.49 -13.06
CA ASP A 86 14.35 -13.78 -14.30
C ASP A 86 15.75 -14.15 -14.79
N GLU A 87 15.95 -15.42 -15.17
CA GLU A 87 17.23 -15.93 -15.71
C GLU A 87 17.68 -15.17 -16.98
N GLU A 88 16.73 -14.57 -17.71
CA GLU A 88 16.96 -13.84 -18.95
C GLU A 88 17.37 -12.38 -18.74
N GLY A 89 17.25 -11.85 -17.51
CA GLY A 89 17.54 -10.44 -17.22
C GLY A 89 16.60 -9.45 -17.91
N SER A 90 15.38 -9.89 -18.23
CA SER A 90 14.37 -9.07 -18.91
C SER A 90 13.74 -8.00 -17.99
N ASN A 91 13.92 -8.14 -16.67
CA ASN A 91 13.25 -7.42 -15.59
C ASN A 91 11.72 -7.54 -15.60
N LEU A 92 11.17 -8.52 -16.33
CA LEU A 92 9.74 -8.75 -16.47
C LEU A 92 9.43 -10.24 -16.27
N LEU A 93 8.42 -10.51 -15.44
CA LEU A 93 7.97 -11.86 -15.12
C LEU A 93 6.53 -12.07 -15.58
N ASN A 94 6.29 -13.13 -16.36
CA ASN A 94 4.95 -13.63 -16.64
C ASN A 94 4.69 -14.91 -15.82
N TYR A 95 3.44 -15.41 -15.86
CA TYR A 95 3.05 -16.63 -15.15
C TYR A 95 3.99 -17.82 -15.42
N ASN A 96 4.36 -18.04 -16.68
CA ASN A 96 5.19 -19.19 -17.08
C ASN A 96 6.60 -19.11 -16.48
N LYS A 97 7.22 -17.92 -16.50
CA LYS A 97 8.53 -17.68 -15.88
C LYS A 97 8.49 -17.93 -14.37
N ILE A 98 7.45 -17.44 -13.70
CA ILE A 98 7.26 -17.63 -12.26
C ILE A 98 7.07 -19.13 -11.95
N TYR A 99 6.19 -19.81 -12.68
CA TYR A 99 5.91 -21.23 -12.48
C TYR A 99 7.16 -22.10 -12.68
N GLU A 100 7.88 -21.94 -13.79
CA GLU A 100 9.10 -22.70 -14.09
C GLU A 100 10.23 -22.34 -13.13
N GLY A 101 10.39 -21.05 -12.81
CA GLY A 101 11.42 -20.60 -11.87
C GLY A 101 11.18 -21.12 -10.45
N LEU A 102 9.94 -21.10 -9.94
CA LEU A 102 9.60 -21.66 -8.63
C LEU A 102 9.86 -23.17 -8.57
N ARG A 103 9.65 -23.89 -9.69
CA ARG A 103 9.95 -25.32 -9.80
C ARG A 103 11.45 -25.62 -9.71
N LYS A 104 12.30 -24.71 -10.18
CA LYS A 104 13.77 -24.81 -10.11
C LYS A 104 14.37 -24.51 -8.74
N LEU A 105 13.65 -23.84 -7.83
CA LEU A 105 14.16 -23.44 -6.51
C LEU A 105 14.22 -24.58 -5.46
N GLU A 106 13.90 -25.82 -5.84
CA GLU A 106 14.06 -27.05 -5.03
C GLU A 106 13.47 -27.03 -3.60
N PHE A 107 12.35 -26.35 -3.40
CA PHE A 107 11.64 -26.39 -2.12
C PHE A 107 11.07 -27.78 -1.78
N SER A 108 10.97 -28.09 -0.48
CA SER A 108 10.33 -29.29 0.05
C SER A 108 9.18 -28.90 1.01
N PRO A 109 7.90 -29.16 0.65
CA PRO A 109 7.42 -29.76 -0.59
C PRO A 109 7.62 -28.86 -1.83
N ARG A 110 7.62 -29.47 -3.02
CA ARG A 110 7.73 -28.73 -4.30
C ARG A 110 6.52 -27.80 -4.48
N ILE A 111 6.79 -26.54 -4.79
CA ILE A 111 5.77 -25.52 -5.06
C ILE A 111 5.07 -25.84 -6.39
N LYS A 112 3.74 -25.82 -6.36
CA LYS A 112 2.87 -26.01 -7.53
C LYS A 112 1.87 -24.87 -7.60
N LEU A 113 2.25 -23.80 -8.28
CA LEU A 113 1.40 -22.64 -8.45
C LEU A 113 0.33 -22.93 -9.51
N SER A 114 -0.96 -22.79 -9.17
CA SER A 114 -2.05 -22.85 -10.15
C SER A 114 -2.28 -21.49 -10.79
N ILE A 115 -2.92 -21.48 -11.97
CA ILE A 115 -3.26 -20.23 -12.65
C ILE A 115 -4.28 -19.41 -11.85
N GLU A 116 -5.21 -20.08 -11.15
CA GLU A 116 -6.20 -19.46 -10.28
C GLU A 116 -5.54 -18.77 -9.08
N GLU A 117 -4.54 -19.43 -8.48
CA GLU A 117 -3.77 -18.85 -7.39
C GLU A 117 -2.96 -17.64 -7.87
N PHE A 118 -2.31 -17.75 -9.04
CA PHE A 118 -1.63 -16.61 -9.65
C PHE A 118 -2.58 -15.44 -9.92
N GLN A 119 -3.76 -15.70 -10.47
CA GLN A 119 -4.79 -14.67 -10.67
C GLN A 119 -5.24 -14.03 -9.35
N ARG A 120 -5.40 -14.82 -8.30
CA ARG A 120 -5.74 -14.32 -6.96
C ARG A 120 -4.63 -13.40 -6.43
N MET A 121 -3.38 -13.84 -6.48
CA MET A 121 -2.22 -13.08 -5.99
C MET A 121 -2.03 -11.76 -6.76
N THR A 122 -2.25 -11.78 -8.07
CA THR A 122 -2.17 -10.60 -8.95
C THR A 122 -3.41 -9.70 -8.87
N ARG A 123 -4.37 -10.03 -7.98
CA ARG A 123 -5.65 -9.33 -7.80
C ARG A 123 -6.44 -9.22 -9.12
N ALA A 124 -6.55 -10.34 -9.81
CA ALA A 124 -7.15 -10.47 -11.15
C ALA A 124 -6.46 -9.59 -12.20
N GLY A 125 -5.12 -9.58 -12.19
CA GLY A 125 -4.31 -8.86 -13.18
C GLY A 125 -4.06 -7.38 -12.88
N LYS A 126 -4.55 -6.83 -11.76
CA LYS A 126 -4.28 -5.42 -11.38
C LYS A 126 -2.80 -5.11 -11.15
N LEU A 127 -2.00 -6.14 -10.83
CA LEU A 127 -0.55 -6.01 -10.65
C LEU A 127 0.23 -6.34 -11.94
N LEU A 128 -0.45 -6.53 -13.07
CA LEU A 128 0.16 -6.84 -14.36
C LEU A 128 0.03 -5.66 -15.32
N ASP A 129 0.92 -5.58 -16.30
CA ASP A 129 0.81 -4.69 -17.45
C ASP A 129 -0.19 -5.21 -18.50
N GLU A 130 -0.29 -4.51 -19.64
CA GLU A 130 -1.21 -4.86 -20.74
C GLU A 130 -0.85 -6.21 -21.38
N GLU A 131 0.43 -6.58 -21.34
CA GLU A 131 0.98 -7.84 -21.84
C GLU A 131 0.88 -9.00 -20.83
N GLY A 132 0.35 -8.75 -19.63
CA GLY A 132 0.24 -9.76 -18.56
C GLY A 132 1.59 -10.10 -17.90
N GLN A 133 2.54 -9.19 -17.95
CA GLN A 133 3.85 -9.26 -17.31
C GLN A 133 3.89 -8.37 -16.07
N MET A 134 4.91 -8.61 -15.24
CA MET A 134 5.07 -7.98 -13.95
C MET A 134 6.51 -7.50 -13.78
N ASP A 135 6.68 -6.23 -13.44
CA ASP A 135 7.98 -5.67 -13.08
C ASP A 135 8.44 -6.10 -11.67
N ARG A 136 9.67 -5.71 -11.31
CA ARG A 136 10.25 -6.02 -10.00
C ARG A 136 9.45 -5.45 -8.83
N GLY A 137 8.93 -4.23 -8.94
CA GLY A 137 8.20 -3.57 -7.86
C GLY A 137 6.80 -4.14 -7.67
N GLN A 138 6.12 -4.51 -8.75
CA GLN A 138 4.85 -5.23 -8.74
C GLN A 138 5.04 -6.63 -8.14
N PHE A 139 6.11 -7.35 -8.49
CA PHE A 139 6.42 -8.66 -7.90
C PHE A 139 6.70 -8.55 -6.40
N GLU A 140 7.46 -7.53 -6.01
CA GLU A 140 7.75 -7.27 -4.60
C GLU A 140 6.46 -7.03 -3.81
N ARG A 141 5.58 -6.14 -4.29
CA ARG A 141 4.28 -5.87 -3.67
C ARG A 141 3.39 -7.12 -3.61
N MET A 142 3.38 -7.91 -4.68
CA MET A 142 2.63 -9.17 -4.73
C MET A 142 3.13 -10.15 -3.66
N MET A 143 4.44 -10.40 -3.60
CA MET A 143 5.03 -11.38 -2.67
C MET A 143 4.95 -10.93 -1.21
N ILE A 144 5.14 -9.64 -0.93
CA ILE A 144 4.96 -9.10 0.43
C ILE A 144 3.50 -9.21 0.85
N GLY A 145 2.56 -8.92 -0.06
CA GLY A 145 1.13 -9.07 0.20
C GLY A 145 0.75 -10.52 0.55
N GLU A 146 1.22 -11.48 -0.24
CA GLU A 146 0.99 -12.90 0.03
C GLU A 146 1.67 -13.39 1.31
N PHE A 147 2.87 -12.89 1.60
CA PHE A 147 3.55 -13.19 2.86
C PHE A 147 2.79 -12.64 4.08
N SER A 148 2.17 -11.47 3.98
CA SER A 148 1.30 -10.92 5.02
C SER A 148 0.08 -11.82 5.24
N CYS A 149 -0.60 -12.25 4.16
CA CYS A 149 -1.70 -13.22 4.24
C CYS A 149 -1.28 -14.54 4.91
N TYR A 150 -0.09 -15.03 4.59
CA TYR A 150 0.50 -16.21 5.23
C TYR A 150 0.70 -16.01 6.74
N CYS A 151 1.27 -14.87 7.15
CA CYS A 151 1.50 -14.55 8.56
C CYS A 151 0.17 -14.45 9.33
N GLU A 152 -0.84 -13.81 8.74
CA GLU A 152 -2.17 -13.73 9.33
C GLU A 152 -2.79 -15.12 9.50
N ALA A 153 -2.77 -15.96 8.47
CA ALA A 153 -3.28 -17.33 8.54
C ALA A 153 -2.53 -18.16 9.60
N ALA A 154 -1.20 -18.04 9.67
CA ALA A 154 -0.38 -18.70 10.69
C ALA A 154 -0.75 -18.23 12.10
N LEU A 155 -0.98 -16.93 12.30
CA LEU A 155 -1.39 -16.36 13.57
C LEU A 155 -2.79 -16.86 13.99
N VAL A 156 -3.77 -16.85 13.08
CA VAL A 156 -5.11 -17.37 13.35
C VAL A 156 -5.07 -18.84 13.78
N ASN A 157 -4.28 -19.65 13.08
CA ASN A 157 -4.10 -21.05 13.43
C ASN A 157 -3.49 -21.21 14.84
N LYS A 158 -2.48 -20.41 15.19
CA LYS A 158 -1.90 -20.44 16.53
C LYS A 158 -2.89 -19.98 17.61
N ILE A 159 -3.66 -18.92 17.35
CA ILE A 159 -4.71 -18.44 18.26
C ILE A 159 -5.71 -19.57 18.56
N ARG A 160 -6.16 -20.29 17.52
CA ARG A 160 -7.14 -21.37 17.68
C ARG A 160 -6.61 -22.50 18.58
N VAL A 161 -5.36 -22.94 18.35
CA VAL A 161 -4.70 -23.95 19.19
C VAL A 161 -4.56 -23.45 20.63
N LEU A 162 -4.07 -22.23 20.81
CA LEU A 162 -3.80 -21.68 22.14
C LEU A 162 -5.06 -21.37 22.92
N LEU A 163 -6.17 -20.97 22.29
CA LEU A 163 -7.46 -20.79 22.99
C LEU A 163 -7.95 -22.08 23.64
N SER A 164 -7.60 -23.25 23.08
CA SER A 164 -7.95 -24.55 23.64
C SER A 164 -7.03 -25.00 24.80
N GLU A 165 -5.80 -24.47 24.87
CA GLU A 165 -4.81 -24.83 25.88
C GLU A 165 -4.73 -23.82 27.04
N ASP A 166 -4.71 -22.52 26.71
CA ASP A 166 -4.68 -21.38 27.63
C ASP A 166 -5.49 -20.21 27.04
N SER A 167 -6.73 -20.08 27.52
CA SER A 167 -7.65 -19.05 27.04
C SER A 167 -7.15 -17.62 27.29
N SER A 168 -6.32 -17.39 28.33
CA SER A 168 -5.79 -16.06 28.64
C SER A 168 -4.78 -15.62 27.59
N PHE A 169 -3.85 -16.51 27.25
CA PHE A 169 -2.86 -16.25 26.21
C PHE A 169 -3.49 -16.17 24.81
N GLY A 170 -4.49 -17.03 24.54
CA GLY A 170 -5.28 -16.94 23.31
C GLY A 170 -5.99 -15.59 23.14
N PHE A 171 -6.61 -15.06 24.21
CA PHE A 171 -7.23 -13.75 24.19
C PHE A 171 -6.22 -12.62 23.96
N LEU A 172 -5.05 -12.69 24.59
CA LEU A 172 -3.96 -11.72 24.37
C LEU A 172 -3.58 -11.65 22.88
N LEU A 173 -3.37 -12.78 22.22
CA LEU A 173 -3.03 -12.81 20.79
C LEU A 173 -4.16 -12.27 19.90
N VAL A 174 -5.42 -12.51 20.26
CA VAL A 174 -6.57 -11.91 19.56
C VAL A 174 -6.55 -10.39 19.69
N THR A 175 -6.36 -9.86 20.90
CA THR A 175 -6.30 -8.41 21.13
C THR A 175 -5.13 -7.77 20.38
N GLN A 176 -3.95 -8.41 20.38
CA GLN A 176 -2.80 -7.95 19.61
C GLN A 176 -3.09 -7.91 18.12
N ARG A 177 -3.75 -8.94 17.56
CA ARG A 177 -4.17 -8.97 16.16
C ARG A 177 -5.12 -7.82 15.82
N MET A 178 -6.12 -7.57 16.66
CA MET A 178 -7.08 -6.48 16.46
C MET A 178 -6.38 -5.12 16.46
N LEU A 179 -5.42 -4.92 17.36
CA LEU A 179 -4.64 -3.69 17.44
C LEU A 179 -3.80 -3.47 16.18
N LEU A 180 -3.11 -4.50 15.69
CA LEU A 180 -2.32 -4.41 14.46
C LEU A 180 -3.21 -4.13 13.23
N ALA A 181 -4.39 -4.75 13.16
CA ALA A 181 -5.34 -4.50 12.08
C ALA A 181 -5.88 -3.06 12.10
N ASP A 182 -6.13 -2.51 13.29
CA ASP A 182 -6.56 -1.12 13.46
C ASP A 182 -5.45 -0.13 13.04
N GLN A 183 -4.20 -0.40 13.42
CA GLN A 183 -3.04 0.39 12.97
C GLN A 183 -2.91 0.38 11.45
N ALA A 184 -2.96 -0.80 10.81
CA ALA A 184 -2.89 -0.91 9.37
C ALA A 184 -4.08 -0.24 8.65
N ALA A 185 -5.25 -0.21 9.28
CA ALA A 185 -6.40 0.51 8.74
C ALA A 185 -6.24 2.03 8.86
N LYS A 186 -5.61 2.50 9.94
CA LYS A 186 -5.30 3.92 10.14
C LYS A 186 -4.29 4.42 9.12
N GLU A 187 -3.20 3.68 8.92
CA GLU A 187 -2.17 4.01 7.92
C GLU A 187 -2.77 4.14 6.51
N ARG A 188 -3.67 3.23 6.12
CA ARG A 188 -4.35 3.32 4.81
C ARG A 188 -5.23 4.57 4.66
N ARG A 189 -5.88 5.00 5.74
CA ARG A 189 -6.69 6.23 5.72
C ARG A 189 -5.80 7.46 5.58
N GLU A 190 -4.68 7.49 6.29
CA GLU A 190 -3.70 8.57 6.19
C GLU A 190 -3.09 8.64 4.77
N GLU A 191 -2.80 7.49 4.16
CA GLU A 191 -2.34 7.41 2.76
C GLU A 191 -3.41 7.89 1.76
N GLU A 192 -4.67 7.47 1.93
CA GLU A 192 -5.79 7.89 1.07
C GLU A 192 -6.06 9.40 1.19
N GLU A 193 -6.03 9.94 2.41
CA GLU A 193 -6.16 11.38 2.67
C GLU A 193 -5.01 12.18 2.02
N ALA A 194 -3.77 11.67 2.08
CA ALA A 194 -2.62 12.32 1.46
C ALA A 194 -2.74 12.36 -0.07
N VAL A 195 -3.18 11.26 -0.71
CA VAL A 195 -3.40 11.21 -2.17
C VAL A 195 -4.51 12.18 -2.59
N ASP A 196 -5.61 12.24 -1.82
CA ASP A 196 -6.70 13.19 -2.06
C ASP A 196 -6.26 14.65 -1.94
N GLU A 197 -5.37 14.96 -0.98
CA GLU A 197 -4.79 16.29 -0.82
C GLU A 197 -3.88 16.67 -1.99
N GLU A 198 -3.01 15.76 -2.44
CA GLU A 198 -2.17 15.96 -3.62
C GLU A 198 -3.00 16.18 -4.90
N GLU A 199 -4.07 15.40 -5.08
CA GLU A 199 -4.97 15.57 -6.22
C GLU A 199 -5.67 16.94 -6.19
N LYS A 200 -6.17 17.36 -5.02
CA LYS A 200 -6.77 18.69 -4.84
C LYS A 200 -5.77 19.81 -5.14
N GLU A 201 -4.52 19.66 -4.70
CA GLU A 201 -3.46 20.63 -4.99
C GLU A 201 -3.16 20.70 -6.49
N MET A 202 -3.03 19.55 -7.16
CA MET A 202 -2.80 19.48 -8.60
C MET A 202 -3.95 20.14 -9.39
N VAL A 203 -5.20 19.89 -8.99
CA VAL A 203 -6.39 20.51 -9.60
C VAL A 203 -6.37 22.03 -9.40
N MET A 204 -6.01 22.50 -8.21
CA MET A 204 -5.89 23.93 -7.90
C MET A 204 -4.79 24.61 -8.72
N LEU A 205 -3.65 23.95 -8.91
CA LEU A 205 -2.56 24.45 -9.76
C LEU A 205 -2.98 24.55 -11.22
N LYS A 206 -3.62 23.50 -11.78
CA LYS A 206 -4.17 23.53 -13.14
C LYS A 206 -5.18 24.67 -13.32
N LYS A 207 -6.06 24.89 -12.34
CA LYS A 207 -7.02 26.00 -12.36
C LYS A 207 -6.34 27.37 -12.36
N ARG A 208 -5.29 27.56 -11.56
CA ARG A 208 -4.49 28.80 -11.54
C ARG A 208 -3.79 29.04 -12.88
N GLN A 209 -3.25 28.00 -13.51
CA GLN A 209 -2.63 28.10 -14.82
C GLN A 209 -3.64 28.57 -15.88
N ILE A 210 -4.82 27.95 -15.94
CA ILE A 210 -5.89 28.34 -16.86
C ILE A 210 -6.35 29.80 -16.62
N LEU A 211 -6.49 30.22 -15.37
CA LEU A 211 -6.81 31.62 -15.03
C LEU A 211 -5.71 32.59 -15.47
N SER A 212 -4.43 32.20 -15.38
CA SER A 212 -3.32 33.03 -15.84
C SER A 212 -3.30 33.18 -17.37
N GLU A 213 -3.57 32.10 -18.11
CA GLU A 213 -3.61 32.09 -19.58
C GLU A 213 -4.80 32.90 -20.13
N THR A 214 -5.97 32.77 -19.49
CA THR A 214 -7.18 33.52 -19.86
C THR A 214 -7.05 35.01 -19.55
N THR A 215 -6.50 35.38 -18.38
CA THR A 215 -6.26 36.79 -18.05
C THR A 215 -5.20 37.43 -18.95
N PHE A 216 -4.18 36.68 -19.36
CA PHE A 216 -3.21 37.12 -20.36
C PHE A 216 -3.89 37.40 -21.71
N SER A 217 -4.72 36.47 -22.19
CA SER A 217 -5.46 36.59 -23.45
C SER A 217 -6.41 37.81 -23.44
N LEU A 218 -7.16 38.01 -22.35
CA LEU A 218 -8.03 39.18 -22.18
C LEU A 218 -7.25 40.50 -22.18
N ARG A 219 -6.07 40.55 -21.58
CA ARG A 219 -5.20 41.74 -21.60
C ARG A 219 -4.69 42.06 -23.01
N MET A 220 -4.40 41.05 -23.84
CA MET A 220 -4.05 41.28 -25.25
C MET A 220 -5.22 41.88 -26.02
N VAL A 221 -6.40 41.27 -25.95
CA VAL A 221 -7.62 41.77 -26.63
C VAL A 221 -7.95 43.20 -26.19
N LEU A 222 -7.83 43.52 -24.91
CA LEU A 222 -8.04 44.89 -24.40
C LEU A 222 -7.01 45.90 -24.93
N ARG A 223 -5.75 45.49 -25.16
CA ARG A 223 -4.75 46.36 -25.80
C ARG A 223 -5.13 46.63 -27.25
N ASP A 224 -5.55 45.60 -27.97
CA ASP A 224 -5.94 45.71 -29.38
C ASP A 224 -7.18 46.60 -29.54
N LEU A 225 -8.19 46.43 -28.69
CA LEU A 225 -9.37 47.31 -28.66
C LEU A 225 -9.00 48.78 -28.34
N LYS A 226 -8.06 49.01 -27.42
CA LYS A 226 -7.56 50.37 -27.13
C LYS A 226 -6.80 50.95 -28.32
N ALA A 227 -6.02 50.15 -29.03
CA ALA A 227 -5.33 50.58 -30.26
C ALA A 227 -6.35 50.92 -31.36
N LEU A 228 -7.38 50.08 -31.55
CA LEU A 228 -8.46 50.31 -32.50
C LEU A 228 -9.22 51.60 -32.19
N ARG A 229 -9.56 51.85 -30.91
CA ARG A 229 -10.23 53.08 -30.47
C ARG A 229 -9.39 54.33 -30.74
N ARG A 230 -8.07 54.28 -30.50
CA ARG A 230 -7.16 55.37 -30.83
C ARG A 230 -7.11 55.61 -32.34
N GLY A 231 -7.05 54.54 -33.14
CA GLY A 231 -7.15 54.61 -34.59
C GLY A 231 -8.44 55.28 -35.06
N ALA A 232 -9.59 54.84 -34.54
CA ALA A 232 -10.89 55.43 -34.85
C ALA A 232 -10.97 56.93 -34.48
N ALA A 233 -10.42 57.32 -33.32
CA ALA A 233 -10.36 58.73 -32.92
C ALA A 233 -9.50 59.58 -33.87
N THR A 234 -8.36 59.05 -34.35
CA THR A 234 -7.53 59.74 -35.35
C THR A 234 -8.22 59.86 -36.70
N LEU A 235 -8.98 58.84 -37.11
CA LEU A 235 -9.78 58.89 -38.35
C LEU A 235 -10.91 59.91 -38.23
N SER A 236 -11.65 59.91 -37.13
CA SER A 236 -12.71 60.89 -36.87
C SER A 236 -12.18 62.33 -36.88
N LYS A 237 -11.01 62.58 -36.27
CA LYS A 237 -10.35 63.90 -36.32
C LYS A 237 -9.98 64.30 -37.75
N LYS A 238 -9.37 63.39 -38.53
CA LYS A 238 -9.05 63.65 -39.95
C LYS A 238 -10.30 63.96 -40.78
N LEU A 239 -11.40 63.27 -40.51
CA LEU A 239 -12.66 63.48 -41.23
C LEU A 239 -13.23 64.88 -40.94
N ALA A 240 -13.22 65.30 -39.67
CA ALA A 240 -13.59 66.66 -39.27
C ALA A 240 -12.66 67.73 -39.87
N ASP A 241 -11.34 67.48 -39.92
CA ASP A 241 -10.38 68.40 -40.54
C ASP A 241 -10.60 68.53 -42.07
N MET A 242 -10.99 67.43 -42.75
CA MET A 242 -11.34 67.45 -44.18
C MET A 242 -12.65 68.20 -44.45
N GLU A 243 -13.68 68.03 -43.62
CA GLU A 243 -14.92 68.82 -43.72
C GLU A 243 -14.66 70.32 -43.48
N GLY A 244 -13.74 70.67 -42.57
CA GLY A 244 -13.34 72.06 -42.32
C GLY A 244 -12.55 72.72 -43.47
N GLN A 245 -11.78 71.95 -44.25
CA GLN A 245 -11.04 72.47 -45.40
C GLN A 245 -11.90 72.73 -46.63
N ALA A 246 -13.10 72.14 -46.73
CA ALA A 246 -14.00 72.36 -47.85
C ALA A 246 -14.75 73.72 -47.78
N LEU A 247 -14.77 74.39 -46.63
CA LEU A 247 -15.60 75.60 -46.41
C LEU A 247 -14.84 76.94 -46.38
N PHE A 248 -13.50 76.97 -46.29
CA PHE A 248 -12.73 78.22 -46.39
C PHE A 248 -11.33 78.00 -47.00
N PRO A 249 -11.07 78.41 -48.26
CA PRO A 249 -9.73 78.36 -48.84
C PRO A 249 -8.82 79.40 -48.16
N LYS A 250 -7.76 78.93 -47.49
CA LYS A 250 -6.76 79.81 -46.87
C LYS A 250 -5.77 80.32 -47.92
N THR A 251 -5.64 81.64 -47.97
CA THR A 251 -4.62 82.40 -48.70
C THR A 251 -3.22 82.22 -48.08
N PRO A 252 -2.14 82.35 -48.88
CA PRO A 252 -0.77 82.16 -48.42
C PRO A 252 -0.29 83.39 -47.64
N GLY A 253 0.06 83.19 -46.38
CA GLY A 253 0.49 84.23 -45.45
C GLY A 253 1.79 83.85 -44.75
N ASP A 254 2.80 84.63 -45.09
CA ASP A 254 4.15 84.81 -44.54
C ASP A 254 4.25 84.75 -42.99
N GLY A 255 5.43 84.44 -42.45
CA GLY A 255 5.67 84.69 -41.01
C GLY A 255 6.74 83.88 -40.28
N ARG A 256 7.89 84.53 -40.08
CA ARG A 256 9.06 84.18 -39.29
C ARG A 256 8.84 83.93 -37.78
N GLY A 257 9.85 83.28 -37.18
CA GLY A 257 10.30 83.45 -35.78
C GLY A 257 9.72 82.41 -34.82
N GLY A 258 10.44 81.80 -33.88
CA GLY A 258 11.73 82.03 -33.26
C GLY A 258 11.70 81.36 -31.87
N GLY A 259 12.85 81.11 -31.25
CA GLY A 259 12.94 81.06 -29.78
C GLY A 259 13.11 79.69 -29.09
N ARG A 260 14.37 79.35 -28.80
CA ARG A 260 14.97 78.92 -27.51
C ARG A 260 14.08 78.26 -26.43
N GLY A 261 14.61 77.19 -25.82
CA GLY A 261 14.26 76.82 -24.43
C GLY A 261 14.91 75.53 -23.90
N ARG A 262 16.00 75.67 -23.14
CA ARG A 262 16.66 74.63 -22.31
C ARG A 262 15.68 74.03 -21.28
N THR A 263 15.88 72.78 -20.85
CA THR A 263 16.41 72.40 -19.51
C THR A 263 16.32 70.90 -19.22
N ARG A 264 17.16 70.51 -18.28
CA ARG A 264 17.67 69.18 -17.92
C ARG A 264 17.25 68.91 -16.47
N THR A 265 16.67 67.76 -16.15
CA THR A 265 16.56 67.19 -14.78
C THR A 265 16.24 65.70 -14.92
N ARG A 266 17.18 64.76 -14.82
CA ARG A 266 17.77 64.16 -13.59
C ARG A 266 16.76 64.02 -12.44
N ARG A 267 16.27 62.80 -12.21
CA ARG A 267 15.87 62.32 -10.88
C ARG A 267 16.37 60.89 -10.68
N LEU A 268 17.43 60.81 -9.89
CA LEU A 268 17.78 59.67 -9.05
C LEU A 268 16.98 59.84 -7.75
N ALA A 269 16.29 58.79 -7.32
CA ALA A 269 15.93 58.48 -5.93
C ALA A 269 15.52 57.00 -5.93
N SER A 270 16.25 56.07 -5.29
CA SER A 270 16.52 55.92 -3.85
C SER A 270 15.29 55.45 -3.06
N GLY A 271 15.44 54.30 -2.39
CA GLY A 271 14.51 53.67 -1.44
C GLY A 271 14.32 52.21 -1.82
N GLY A 272 15.03 51.23 -1.23
CA GLY A 272 15.02 50.88 0.20
C GLY A 272 13.89 49.86 0.41
N GLY A 273 14.04 48.71 1.03
CA GLY A 273 15.10 48.01 1.75
C GLY A 273 14.47 46.73 2.35
N ARG A 274 15.28 45.96 3.10
CA ARG A 274 14.89 44.84 3.98
C ARG A 274 14.33 43.61 3.23
N GLY A 275 14.93 42.42 3.31
CA GLY A 275 15.58 41.81 4.45
C GLY A 275 14.57 40.88 5.11
N GLU A 276 14.70 39.58 4.88
CA GLU A 276 14.36 38.53 5.83
C GLU A 276 14.91 37.22 5.30
N GLY A 277 15.98 36.77 5.95
CA GLY A 277 16.34 35.37 5.95
C GLY A 277 15.42 34.65 6.92
N PHE A 278 14.96 33.47 6.53
CA PHE A 278 14.56 32.44 7.48
C PHE A 278 15.31 31.17 7.11
N ALA A 279 16.38 30.95 7.87
CA ALA A 279 16.76 29.61 8.26
C ALA A 279 15.86 29.21 9.44
N ASN A 280 15.30 28.02 9.37
CA ASN A 280 14.88 27.18 10.50
C ASN A 280 14.78 25.76 9.90
N THR A 281 15.72 24.88 10.23
CA THR A 281 15.64 23.86 11.31
C THR A 281 14.53 22.87 11.06
#